data_AF-A0A9E5BCT8-F1
#
_entry.id   AF-A0A9E5BCT8-F1
#
_cell.length_a   1.000
_cell.length_b   1.000
_cell.length_c   1.000
_cell.angle_alpha   90.00
_cell.angle_beta   90.00
_cell.angle_gamma   90.00
#
_symmetry.space_group_name_H-M   'P 1'
#
loop_
_entity.id
_entity.type
_entity.pdbx_description
1 polymer ?
#
loop_
_entity_poly.entity_id
_entity_poly.type
_entity_poly.pdbx_seq_one_letter_code
_entity_poly.pdbx_strand_id
1 'polypeptide(L)'
;MSKYLSLFQPITVGQMNLTHRLMVPPHSAGASNFMGNEEQFQKFVQYYVARVKGGNEWVGGGPVFVKNPLPLGFEPTGVGANGPGHFRNPLYPDRVKRMMDAIHEAGGYGTVQMVLQGGKPLSPSQEPSGYA
;
A
#
# COMPACT_ATOMS: atom_id res chain seq x y z
N MET A 1 7.73 29.90 -11.80
CA MET A 1 7.46 29.14 -10.55
C MET A 1 5.98 29.02 -10.19
N SER A 2 5.03 29.85 -10.69
CA SER A 2 3.63 29.82 -10.21
C SER A 2 2.80 28.58 -10.60
N LYS A 3 3.17 27.84 -11.65
CA LYS A 3 2.38 26.72 -12.21
C LYS A 3 2.10 25.56 -11.22
N TYR A 4 2.92 25.40 -10.19
CA TYR A 4 2.81 24.28 -9.24
C TYR A 4 2.47 24.71 -7.82
N LEU A 5 2.13 25.99 -7.59
CA LEU A 5 1.81 26.50 -6.25
C LEU A 5 0.70 25.69 -5.58
N SER A 6 -0.29 25.23 -6.35
CA SER A 6 -1.40 24.41 -5.85
C SER A 6 -0.96 23.09 -5.21
N LEU A 7 0.20 22.53 -5.59
CA LEU A 7 0.72 21.30 -4.98
C LEU A 7 1.16 21.51 -3.53
N PHE A 8 1.58 22.72 -3.18
CA PHE A 8 2.11 23.07 -1.85
C PHE A 8 1.10 23.88 -1.02
N GLN A 9 -0.17 23.87 -1.42
CA GLN A 9 -1.25 24.46 -0.62
C GLN A 9 -1.89 23.39 0.26
N PRO A 10 -2.31 23.74 1.48
CA PRO A 10 -2.95 22.80 2.39
C PRO A 10 -4.27 22.27 1.84
N ILE A 11 -4.66 21.09 2.30
CA ILE A 11 -5.93 20.44 2.01
C ILE A 11 -6.34 19.53 3.17
N THR A 12 -7.64 19.47 3.44
CA THR A 12 -8.22 18.44 4.33
C THR A 12 -8.86 17.35 3.49
N VAL A 13 -8.50 16.09 3.76
CA VAL A 13 -9.06 14.91 3.09
C VAL A 13 -9.61 13.97 4.17
N GLY A 14 -10.94 13.93 4.30
CA GLY A 14 -11.56 13.21 5.42
C GLY A 14 -11.11 13.80 6.76
N GLN A 15 -10.39 13.01 7.56
CA GLN A 15 -9.81 13.43 8.85
C GLN A 15 -8.32 13.83 8.73
N MET A 16 -7.73 13.76 7.54
CA MET A 16 -6.33 14.10 7.33
C MET A 16 -6.19 15.59 7.03
N ASN A 17 -5.41 16.30 7.85
CA ASN A 17 -5.04 17.69 7.59
C ASN A 17 -3.62 17.69 7.01
N LEU A 18 -3.51 18.03 5.72
CA LEU A 18 -2.26 18.03 4.97
C LEU A 18 -1.82 19.46 4.68
N THR A 19 -0.53 19.75 4.82
CA THR A 19 0.07 21.04 4.49
C THR A 19 0.34 21.17 2.99
N HIS A 20 0.40 20.05 2.27
CA HIS A 20 0.57 20.00 0.83
C HIS A 20 -0.19 18.81 0.21
N ARG A 21 -0.24 18.75 -1.12
CA ARG A 21 -1.01 17.78 -1.91
C ARG A 21 -0.14 16.69 -2.54
N LEU A 22 1.05 16.48 -1.97
CA LEU A 22 1.95 15.42 -2.38
C LEU A 22 1.66 14.19 -1.53
N MET A 23 1.47 13.07 -2.20
CA MET A 23 1.10 11.82 -1.56
C MET A 23 1.76 10.67 -2.32
N VAL A 24 1.97 9.56 -1.63
CA VAL A 24 2.59 8.38 -2.24
C VAL A 24 1.56 7.30 -2.50
N PRO A 25 1.26 6.96 -3.77
CA PRO A 25 0.17 6.03 -4.07
C PRO A 25 0.45 4.63 -3.53
N PRO A 26 -0.61 3.81 -3.35
CA PRO A 26 -0.43 2.40 -3.04
C PRO A 26 0.41 1.74 -4.13
N HIS A 27 1.37 0.93 -3.72
CA HIS A 27 2.24 0.20 -4.64
C HIS A 27 2.67 -1.11 -3.97
N SER A 28 2.74 -2.17 -4.77
CA SER A 28 3.11 -3.50 -4.32
C SER A 28 4.61 -3.58 -3.98
N ALA A 29 4.93 -4.38 -2.97
CA ALA A 29 6.28 -4.88 -2.69
C ALA A 29 7.37 -3.85 -2.36
N GLY A 30 7.03 -2.57 -2.08
CA GLY A 30 7.94 -1.49 -1.65
C GLY A 30 9.42 -1.84 -1.57
N ALA A 31 9.93 -2.07 -0.36
CA ALA A 31 11.28 -2.61 -0.12
C ALA A 31 11.29 -4.05 0.45
N SER A 32 10.15 -4.59 0.89
CA SER A 32 10.08 -5.90 1.53
C SER A 32 8.64 -6.46 1.64
N ASN A 33 8.41 -7.42 2.52
CA ASN A 33 7.14 -8.17 2.65
C ASN A 33 6.40 -7.83 3.96
N PHE A 34 5.22 -7.21 3.83
CA PHE A 34 4.32 -6.91 4.95
C PHE A 34 3.87 -8.13 5.74
N MET A 35 3.73 -9.30 5.10
CA MET A 35 3.37 -10.59 5.71
C MET A 35 4.58 -11.53 5.86
N GLY A 36 5.80 -11.02 5.67
CA GLY A 36 7.05 -11.78 5.78
C GLY A 36 7.42 -12.12 7.22
N ASN A 37 8.66 -12.54 7.46
CA ASN A 37 9.18 -12.60 8.82
C ASN A 37 9.31 -11.20 9.46
N GLU A 38 9.67 -11.12 10.74
CA GLU A 38 9.75 -9.85 11.47
C GLU A 38 10.76 -8.87 10.83
N GLU A 39 11.91 -9.34 10.36
CA GLU A 39 12.91 -8.49 9.68
C GLU A 39 12.36 -7.87 8.39
N GLN A 40 11.66 -8.69 7.59
CA GLN A 40 11.01 -8.24 6.35
C GLN A 40 9.89 -7.23 6.64
N PHE A 41 9.10 -7.48 7.69
CA PHE A 41 8.08 -6.55 8.13
C PHE A 41 8.69 -5.21 8.58
N GLN A 42 9.77 -5.22 9.36
CA GLN A 42 10.45 -3.98 9.78
C GLN A 42 10.99 -3.19 8.59
N LYS A 43 11.64 -3.85 7.63
CA LYS A 43 12.10 -3.21 6.38
C LYS A 43 10.93 -2.59 5.59
N PHE A 44 9.79 -3.29 5.56
CA PHE A 44 8.57 -2.76 4.94
C PHE A 44 8.08 -1.49 5.67
N VAL A 45 8.00 -1.48 6.99
CA VAL A 45 7.58 -0.29 7.77
C VAL A 45 8.54 0.88 7.58
N GLN A 46 9.85 0.64 7.71
CA GLN A 46 10.89 1.66 7.55
C GLN A 46 10.82 2.35 6.18
N TYR A 47 10.47 1.61 5.14
CA TYR A 47 10.30 2.16 3.80
C TYR A 47 9.20 3.23 3.74
N TYR A 48 8.04 3.02 4.37
CA TYR A 48 6.97 4.02 4.41
C TYR A 48 7.30 5.18 5.33
N VAL A 49 7.89 4.90 6.50
CA VAL A 49 8.37 5.94 7.42
C VAL A 49 9.40 6.85 6.74
N ALA A 50 10.31 6.30 5.94
CA ALA A 50 11.29 7.08 5.20
C ALA A 50 10.66 8.06 4.22
N ARG A 51 9.54 7.69 3.58
CA ARG A 51 8.82 8.60 2.68
C ARG A 51 8.13 9.73 3.42
N VAL A 52 7.63 9.44 4.64
CA VAL A 52 7.07 10.46 5.51
C VAL A 52 8.14 11.46 5.93
N LYS A 53 9.26 10.94 6.45
CA LYS A 53 10.44 11.76 6.81
C LYS A 53 11.04 12.52 5.61
N GLY A 54 10.82 12.03 4.40
CA GLY A 54 11.20 12.70 3.15
C GLY A 54 10.26 13.81 2.70
N GLY A 55 9.22 14.14 3.47
CA GLY A 55 8.30 15.25 3.19
C GLY A 55 6.99 14.84 2.50
N ASN A 56 6.57 13.58 2.58
CA ASN A 56 5.20 13.20 2.23
C ASN A 56 4.36 13.10 3.50
N GLU A 57 3.17 13.68 3.50
CA GLU A 57 2.28 13.55 4.66
C GLU A 57 1.27 12.43 4.50
N TRP A 58 1.03 11.93 3.28
CA TRP A 58 0.11 10.83 3.03
C TRP A 58 0.76 9.71 2.24
N VAL A 59 0.76 8.50 2.82
CA VAL A 59 1.21 7.28 2.16
C VAL A 59 0.06 6.26 1.98
N GLY A 60 -0.08 5.75 0.77
CA GLY A 60 -1.09 4.80 0.33
C GLY A 60 -0.95 3.37 0.85
N GLY A 61 0.09 3.11 1.66
CA GLY A 61 0.42 1.77 2.16
C GLY A 61 0.71 0.76 1.04
N GLY A 62 0.85 -0.50 1.43
CA GLY A 62 0.91 -1.61 0.47
C GLY A 62 -0.49 -2.16 0.15
N PRO A 63 -0.64 -2.86 -0.99
CA PRO A 63 -1.89 -3.56 -1.31
C PRO A 63 -2.14 -4.66 -0.29
N VAL A 64 -3.32 -4.64 0.33
CA VAL A 64 -3.77 -5.71 1.22
C VAL A 64 -5.06 -6.30 0.64
N PHE A 65 -5.07 -7.61 0.56
CA PHE A 65 -6.07 -8.30 -0.24
C PHE A 65 -7.26 -8.67 0.64
N VAL A 66 -8.47 -8.43 0.14
CA VAL A 66 -9.66 -9.09 0.69
C VAL A 66 -9.68 -10.56 0.23
N LYS A 67 -10.58 -11.37 0.80
CA LYS A 67 -10.73 -12.76 0.33
C LYS A 67 -11.20 -12.73 -1.12
N ASN A 68 -10.43 -13.36 -2.01
CA ASN A 68 -10.80 -13.49 -3.40
C ASN A 68 -11.77 -14.66 -3.56
N PRO A 69 -12.93 -14.48 -4.23
CA PRO A 69 -13.75 -15.60 -4.68
C PRO A 69 -13.00 -16.32 -5.81
N LEU A 70 -12.62 -17.57 -5.55
CA LEU A 70 -11.94 -18.41 -6.54
C LEU A 70 -12.94 -19.41 -7.13
N PRO A 71 -13.01 -19.54 -8.46
CA PRO A 71 -13.75 -20.63 -9.09
C PRO A 71 -13.25 -22.00 -8.61
N LEU A 72 -14.13 -23.00 -8.61
CA LEU A 72 -13.73 -24.37 -8.27
C LEU A 72 -12.63 -24.85 -9.23
N GLY A 73 -11.54 -25.39 -8.68
CA GLY A 73 -10.38 -25.85 -9.45
C GLY A 73 -9.41 -24.74 -9.90
N PHE A 74 -9.63 -23.49 -9.50
CA PHE A 74 -8.69 -22.40 -9.79
C PHE A 74 -7.62 -22.29 -8.71
N GLU A 75 -6.37 -22.53 -9.09
CA GLU A 75 -5.20 -22.35 -8.23
C GLU A 75 -4.56 -20.97 -8.47
N PRO A 76 -4.63 -20.04 -7.51
CA PRO A 76 -4.06 -18.71 -7.66
C PRO A 76 -2.52 -18.80 -7.61
N THR A 77 -1.84 -18.28 -8.61
CA THR A 77 -0.36 -18.22 -8.64
C THR A 77 0.15 -16.84 -9.05
N GLY A 78 1.41 -16.55 -8.71
CA GLY A 78 2.07 -15.28 -9.03
C GLY A 78 1.84 -14.15 -8.02
N VAL A 79 2.35 -12.96 -8.35
CA VAL A 79 2.24 -11.76 -7.50
C VAL A 79 0.78 -11.35 -7.41
N GLY A 80 0.26 -11.31 -6.18
CA GLY A 80 -1.15 -10.96 -5.92
C GLY A 80 -2.08 -12.16 -5.78
N ALA A 81 -1.58 -13.39 -5.83
CA ALA A 81 -2.31 -14.64 -5.56
C ALA A 81 -2.69 -14.83 -4.08
N ASN A 82 -3.27 -13.80 -3.46
CA ASN A 82 -3.64 -13.82 -2.05
C ASN A 82 -5.09 -14.28 -1.90
N GLY A 83 -5.35 -15.56 -2.19
CA GLY A 83 -6.69 -16.18 -2.15
C GLY A 83 -7.43 -15.94 -0.82
N PRO A 84 -6.84 -16.31 0.34
CA PRO A 84 -7.44 -16.08 1.66
C PRO A 84 -7.61 -14.59 2.02
N GLY A 85 -6.85 -13.70 1.37
CA GLY A 85 -6.76 -12.29 1.72
C GLY A 85 -5.86 -12.02 2.92
N HIS A 86 -5.29 -10.81 2.96
CA HIS A 86 -4.44 -10.35 4.05
C HIS A 86 -5.24 -10.04 5.32
N PHE A 87 -6.43 -9.47 5.20
CA PHE A 87 -7.27 -9.10 6.35
C PHE A 87 -7.64 -10.29 7.25
N ARG A 88 -7.57 -11.52 6.72
CA ARG A 88 -7.85 -12.77 7.45
C ARG A 88 -6.60 -13.45 7.99
N ASN A 89 -5.41 -12.93 7.67
CA ASN A 89 -4.17 -13.45 8.22
C ASN A 89 -4.09 -13.09 9.72
N PRO A 90 -3.77 -14.04 10.62
CA PRO A 90 -3.65 -13.76 12.06
C PRO A 90 -2.68 -12.63 12.43
N LEU A 91 -1.66 -12.39 11.59
CA LEU A 91 -0.67 -11.33 11.81
C LEU A 91 -1.18 -9.94 11.39
N TYR A 92 -2.25 -9.87 10.60
CA TYR A 92 -2.68 -8.61 9.99
C TYR A 92 -3.06 -7.52 11.00
N PRO A 93 -3.90 -7.78 12.02
CA PRO A 93 -4.32 -6.73 12.95
C PRO A 93 -3.14 -6.09 13.70
N ASP A 94 -2.18 -6.90 14.16
CA ASP A 94 -0.97 -6.41 14.83
C ASP A 94 -0.10 -5.61 13.86
N ARG A 95 0.18 -6.16 12.67
CA ARG A 95 1.08 -5.53 11.70
C ARG A 95 0.56 -4.23 11.14
N VAL A 96 -0.75 -4.15 10.84
CA VAL A 96 -1.34 -2.90 10.37
C VAL A 96 -1.30 -1.84 11.47
N LYS A 97 -1.57 -2.21 12.73
CA LYS A 97 -1.46 -1.29 13.86
C LYS A 97 -0.03 -0.75 13.98
N ARG A 98 0.96 -1.64 14.07
CA ARG A 98 2.38 -1.25 14.24
C ARG A 98 2.88 -0.37 13.09
N MET A 99 2.45 -0.65 11.86
CA MET A 99 2.78 0.19 10.71
C MET A 99 2.13 1.57 10.82
N MET A 100 0.84 1.65 11.16
CA MET A 100 0.13 2.93 11.27
C MET A 100 0.65 3.77 12.42
N ASP A 101 0.94 3.17 13.58
CA ASP A 101 1.56 3.84 14.71
C ASP A 101 2.90 4.47 14.31
N ALA A 102 3.77 3.73 13.61
CA ALA A 102 5.06 4.24 13.14
C ALA A 102 4.93 5.37 12.10
N ILE A 103 3.90 5.32 11.24
CA ILE A 103 3.61 6.40 10.28
C ILE A 103 3.13 7.66 11.00
N HIS A 104 2.22 7.52 11.97
CA HIS A 104 1.71 8.64 12.76
C HIS A 104 2.80 9.26 13.64
N GLU A 105 3.67 8.45 14.25
CA GLU A 105 4.85 8.92 15.01
C GLU A 105 5.82 9.71 14.13
N ALA A 106 5.93 9.36 12.84
CA ALA A 106 6.70 10.12 11.86
C ALA A 106 5.98 11.41 11.37
N GLY A 107 4.75 11.66 11.81
CA GLY A 107 3.96 12.85 11.44
C GLY A 107 3.14 12.71 10.16
N GLY A 108 3.00 11.50 9.62
CA GLY A 108 2.24 11.24 8.39
C GLY A 108 0.94 10.48 8.64
N TYR A 109 0.15 10.33 7.58
CA TYR A 109 -1.06 9.53 7.52
C TYR A 109 -0.86 8.30 6.64
N GLY A 110 -1.25 7.14 7.16
CA GLY A 110 -1.26 5.89 6.41
C GLY A 110 -2.66 5.55 5.95
N THR A 111 -2.78 5.10 4.71
CA THR A 111 -4.01 4.48 4.19
C THR A 111 -3.71 3.10 3.64
N VAL A 112 -4.77 2.34 3.38
CA VAL A 112 -4.69 0.94 3.01
C VAL A 112 -5.47 0.73 1.72
N GLN A 113 -4.83 0.17 0.70
CA GLN A 113 -5.52 -0.25 -0.51
C GLN A 113 -6.14 -1.63 -0.30
N MET A 114 -7.47 -1.70 -0.30
CA MET A 114 -8.23 -2.95 -0.28
C MET A 114 -8.29 -3.54 -1.70
N VAL A 115 -7.59 -4.64 -1.93
CA VAL A 115 -7.49 -5.27 -3.25
C VAL A 115 -8.42 -6.49 -3.34
N LEU A 116 -9.35 -6.44 -4.28
CA LEU A 116 -10.01 -7.62 -4.85
C LEU A 116 -9.40 -7.84 -6.24
N GLN A 117 -8.52 -8.83 -6.36
CA GLN A 117 -7.77 -9.06 -7.59
C GLN A 117 -8.62 -9.76 -8.66
N GLY A 118 -9.68 -10.47 -8.23
CA GLY A 118 -10.47 -11.35 -9.09
C GLY A 118 -9.65 -12.53 -9.60
N GLY A 119 -10.18 -13.24 -10.61
CA GLY A 119 -9.42 -14.23 -11.36
C GLY A 119 -8.51 -13.54 -12.36
N LYS A 120 -7.35 -13.00 -11.91
CA LYS A 120 -6.35 -12.49 -12.86
C LYS A 120 -5.91 -13.69 -13.72
N PRO A 121 -6.21 -13.70 -15.03
CA PRO A 121 -5.95 -14.86 -15.86
C PRO A 121 -4.44 -15.01 -16.05
N LEU A 122 -3.97 -16.23 -15.93
CA LEU A 122 -2.59 -16.58 -16.22
C LEU A 122 -2.37 -16.53 -17.74
N SER A 123 -1.81 -15.43 -18.23
CA SER A 123 -0.83 -15.43 -19.32
C SER A 123 0.11 -14.23 -19.16
N PRO A 124 1.37 -14.29 -19.64
CA PRO A 124 2.16 -13.07 -19.79
C PRO A 124 1.38 -12.09 -20.67
N SER A 125 1.18 -10.86 -20.19
CA SER A 125 0.65 -9.77 -21.02
C SER A 125 1.69 -9.43 -22.07
N GLN A 126 1.30 -9.45 -23.35
CA GLN A 126 2.11 -8.90 -24.45
C GLN A 126 2.09 -7.35 -24.45
N GLU A 127 1.22 -6.72 -23.64
CA GLU A 127 1.13 -5.27 -23.56
C GLU A 127 1.86 -4.71 -22.33
N PRO A 128 2.68 -3.65 -22.50
CA PRO A 128 3.27 -2.90 -21.40
C PRO A 128 2.18 -2.27 -20.52
N SER A 129 2.32 -2.38 -19.20
CA SER A 129 1.49 -1.59 -18.28
C SER A 129 2.03 -0.16 -18.20
N GLY A 130 1.48 0.75 -19.00
CA GLY A 130 1.79 2.18 -19.03
C GLY A 130 1.89 2.74 -20.45
N TYR A 131 1.57 4.01 -20.65
CA TYR A 131 1.83 4.68 -21.93
C TYR A 131 3.34 4.94 -22.08
N ALA A 132 3.89 4.60 -23.25
CA ALA A 132 5.24 4.94 -23.66
C ALA A 132 5.41 6.45 -23.87
#